data_AF-A0A949GTJ2-F1
#
_entry.id   AF-A0A949GTJ2-F1
#
_cell.length_a   1.000
_cell.length_b   1.000
_cell.length_c   1.000
_cell.angle_alpha   90.00
_cell.angle_beta   90.00
_cell.angle_gamma   90.00
#
_symmetry.space_group_name_H-M   'P 1'
#
loop_
_entity.id
_entity.type
_entity.pdbx_description
1 polymer ?
#
loop_
_entity_poly.entity_id
_entity_poly.type
_entity_poly.pdbx_seq_one_letter_code
_entity_poly.pdbx_strand_id
1 'polypeptide(L)'
;MATSAKAREDRIELRATKEEKRLLAAAAAYERLDVTSFIMRSALPEARKVVDSVERIVLSQRDTARVLKLLENPPKPTPALLAAARRRAARS
;
A
#
# COMPACT_ATOMS: atom_id res chain seq x y z
N MET A 1 -11.65 25.86 12.65
CA MET A 1 -10.20 25.55 12.71
C MET A 1 -9.75 25.22 11.30
N ALA A 2 -8.85 26.02 10.72
CA ALA A 2 -8.39 25.80 9.34
C ALA A 2 -7.36 24.66 9.34
N THR A 3 -7.71 23.53 8.74
CA THR A 3 -6.77 22.44 8.47
C THR A 3 -5.80 22.92 7.39
N SER A 4 -4.55 23.21 7.77
CA SER A 4 -3.49 23.48 6.78
C SER A 4 -3.28 22.21 5.96
N ALA A 5 -3.65 22.24 4.68
CA ALA A 5 -3.29 21.17 3.77
C ALA A 5 -1.77 21.16 3.62
N LYS A 6 -1.11 20.02 3.89
CA LYS A 6 0.33 19.87 3.65
C LYS A 6 0.66 20.31 2.22
N ALA A 7 1.69 21.13 2.09
CA ALA A 7 2.19 21.54 0.78
C ALA A 7 2.67 20.31 -0.01
N ARG A 8 2.36 20.27 -1.31
CA ARG A 8 2.88 19.25 -2.22
C ARG A 8 4.25 19.71 -2.73
N GLU A 9 5.30 19.36 -1.99
CA GLU A 9 6.67 19.80 -2.25
C GLU A 9 7.40 18.89 -3.25
N ASP A 10 7.00 17.61 -3.32
CA ASP A 10 7.60 16.64 -4.24
C ASP A 10 7.04 16.79 -5.67
N ARG A 11 7.92 16.72 -6.67
CA ARG A 11 7.56 16.82 -8.09
C ARG A 11 7.50 15.45 -8.75
N ILE A 12 6.41 15.19 -9.46
CA ILE A 12 6.23 14.00 -10.32
C ILE A 12 6.28 14.46 -11.78
N GLU A 13 7.16 13.86 -12.57
CA GLU A 13 7.25 14.12 -14.01
C GLU A 13 6.47 13.06 -14.80
N LEU A 14 5.61 13.52 -15.71
CA LEU A 14 4.78 12.66 -16.56
C LEU A 14 4.95 13.10 -18.01
N ARG A 15 5.16 12.12 -18.90
CA ARG A 15 5.07 12.31 -20.35
C ARG A 15 3.74 11.74 -20.81
N ALA A 16 3.07 12.48 -21.70
CA ALA A 16 1.80 12.07 -22.29
C ALA A 16 1.79 12.49 -23.76
N THR A 17 1.11 11.70 -24.58
CA THR A 17 0.75 12.06 -25.94
C THR A 17 -0.25 13.23 -25.94
N LYS A 18 -0.44 13.84 -27.12
CA LYS A 18 -1.42 14.92 -27.30
C LYS A 18 -2.86 14.45 -27.01
N GLU A 19 -3.16 13.20 -27.35
CA GLU A 19 -4.48 12.60 -27.17
C GLU A 19 -4.76 12.32 -25.69
N GLU A 20 -3.82 11.70 -24.99
CA GLU A 20 -3.90 11.46 -23.54
C GLU A 20 -4.09 12.78 -22.77
N LYS A 21 -3.30 13.81 -23.10
CA LYS A 21 -3.43 15.14 -22.48
C LYS A 21 -4.81 15.74 -22.69
N ARG A 22 -5.37 15.62 -23.90
CA ARG A 22 -6.72 16.13 -24.22
C ARG A 22 -7.79 15.39 -23.43
N LEU A 23 -7.69 14.06 -23.35
CA LEU A 23 -8.62 13.24 -22.60
C LEU A 23 -8.60 13.58 -21.10
N LEU A 24 -7.41 13.66 -20.51
CA LEU A 24 -7.23 14.02 -19.11
C LEU A 24 -7.75 15.43 -18.80
N ALA A 25 -7.52 16.40 -19.71
CA ALA A 25 -8.05 17.75 -19.56
C ALA A 25 -9.59 17.80 -19.62
N ALA A 26 -10.20 17.06 -20.55
CA ALA A 26 -11.66 16.98 -20.64
C ALA A 26 -12.27 16.33 -19.38
N ALA A 27 -11.69 15.22 -18.92
CA ALA A 27 -12.16 14.53 -17.72
C ALA A 27 -12.03 15.41 -16.46
N ALA A 28 -10.90 16.11 -16.32
CA ALA A 28 -10.69 17.07 -15.24
C ALA A 28 -11.75 18.20 -15.28
N ALA A 29 -12.05 18.74 -16.46
CA ALA A 29 -13.07 19.78 -16.63
C ALA A 29 -14.47 19.29 -16.23
N TYR A 30 -14.87 18.08 -16.62
CA TYR A 30 -16.16 17.48 -16.24
C TYR A 30 -16.29 17.30 -14.71
N GLU A 31 -15.18 17.01 -14.05
CA GLU A 31 -15.08 16.85 -12.60
C GLU A 31 -14.85 18.17 -11.85
N ARG A 32 -14.75 19.31 -12.56
CA ARG A 32 -14.40 20.63 -12.02
C ARG A 32 -13.07 20.63 -11.25
N LEU A 33 -12.08 19.94 -11.80
CA LEU A 33 -10.70 19.85 -11.30
C LEU A 33 -9.70 20.37 -12.33
N ASP A 34 -8.50 20.74 -11.87
CA ASP A 34 -7.34 20.81 -12.75
C ASP A 34 -6.80 19.40 -13.07
N VAL A 35 -5.96 19.31 -14.11
CA VAL A 35 -5.43 18.03 -14.60
C VAL A 35 -4.61 17.31 -13.53
N THR A 36 -3.81 18.05 -12.76
CA THR A 36 -2.98 17.49 -11.68
C THR A 36 -3.85 16.85 -10.60
N SER A 37 -4.88 17.55 -10.16
CA SER A 37 -5.82 17.11 -9.13
C SER A 37 -6.62 15.92 -9.60
N PHE A 38 -7.05 15.91 -10.87
CA PHE A 38 -7.73 14.77 -11.48
C PHE A 38 -6.82 13.53 -11.53
N ILE A 39 -5.57 13.68 -11.99
CA ILE A 39 -4.59 12.58 -12.04
C ILE A 39 -4.35 12.04 -10.63
N MET A 40 -4.05 12.90 -9.64
CA MET A 40 -3.76 12.44 -8.28
C MET A 40 -4.98 11.78 -7.62
N ARG A 41 -6.18 12.33 -7.81
CA ARG A 41 -7.43 11.74 -7.30
C ARG A 41 -7.72 10.37 -7.91
N SER A 42 -7.32 10.15 -9.17
CA SER A 42 -7.50 8.88 -9.86
C SER A 42 -6.41 7.85 -9.51
N ALA A 43 -5.15 8.29 -9.43
CA ALA A 43 -3.99 7.41 -9.26
C ALA A 43 -3.78 6.96 -7.80
N LEU A 44 -4.00 7.85 -6.81
CA LEU A 44 -3.72 7.53 -5.40
C LEU A 44 -4.55 6.36 -4.84
N PRO A 45 -5.86 6.23 -5.13
CA PRO A 45 -6.63 5.08 -4.68
C PRO A 45 -6.09 3.76 -5.25
N GLU A 46 -5.67 3.76 -6.52
CA GLU A 46 -5.14 2.57 -7.15
C GLU A 46 -3.76 2.21 -6.61
N ALA A 47 -2.88 3.19 -6.44
CA ALA A 47 -1.58 3.00 -5.78
C ALA A 47 -1.76 2.41 -4.36
N ARG A 48 -2.74 2.91 -3.60
CA ARG A 48 -3.05 2.38 -2.26
C ARG A 48 -3.46 0.92 -2.32
N LYS A 49 -4.33 0.52 -3.25
CA LYS A 49 -4.75 -0.87 -3.39
C LYS A 49 -3.58 -1.80 -3.72
N VAL A 50 -2.69 -1.38 -4.63
CA VAL A 50 -1.51 -2.17 -4.99
C VAL A 50 -0.61 -2.38 -3.77
N VAL A 51 -0.29 -1.31 -3.05
CA VAL A 51 0.52 -1.40 -1.82
C VAL A 51 -0.17 -2.29 -0.78
N ASP A 52 -1.45 -2.05 -0.50
CA ASP A 52 -2.21 -2.82 0.48
C ASP A 52 -2.29 -4.31 0.09
N SER A 53 -2.35 -4.64 -1.20
CA SER A 53 -2.41 -6.03 -1.68
C SER A 53 -1.12 -6.83 -1.43
N VAL A 54 0.02 -6.14 -1.35
CA VAL A 54 1.33 -6.76 -1.11
C VAL A 54 1.68 -6.73 0.38
N GLU A 55 1.33 -5.65 1.08
CA GLU A 55 1.76 -5.43 2.46
C GLU A 55 0.77 -5.93 3.51
N ARG A 56 -0.52 -6.11 3.18
CA ARG A 56 -1.52 -6.55 4.15
C ARG A 56 -1.98 -7.98 3.91
N ILE A 57 -1.94 -8.77 4.98
CA ILE A 57 -2.58 -10.07 5.05
C ILE A 57 -3.99 -9.87 5.60
N VAL A 58 -5.01 -10.11 4.77
CA VAL A 58 -6.41 -10.11 5.20
C VAL A 58 -6.76 -11.51 5.66
N LEU A 59 -7.04 -11.67 6.96
CA LEU A 59 -7.39 -12.96 7.55
C LEU A 59 -8.90 -13.16 7.59
N SER A 60 -9.34 -14.39 7.37
CA SER A 60 -10.71 -14.81 7.69
C SER A 60 -10.98 -14.70 9.19
N GLN A 61 -12.23 -14.66 9.63
CA GLN A 61 -12.55 -14.66 11.08
C GLN A 61 -11.90 -15.85 11.82
N ARG A 62 -11.90 -17.03 11.19
CA ARG A 62 -11.27 -18.24 11.71
C ARG A 62 -9.76 -18.04 11.89
N ASP A 63 -9.09 -17.50 10.88
CA ASP A 63 -7.64 -17.31 10.91
C ASP A 63 -7.25 -16.20 11.87
N THR A 64 -8.05 -15.13 11.96
CA THR A 64 -7.91 -14.08 12.97
C THR A 64 -7.96 -14.68 14.38
N ALA A 65 -8.97 -15.48 14.71
CA ALA A 65 -9.07 -16.12 16.02
C ALA A 65 -7.88 -17.05 16.31
N ARG A 66 -7.40 -17.77 15.28
CA ARG A 66 -6.21 -18.62 15.40
C ARG A 66 -4.94 -17.80 15.66
N VAL A 67 -4.72 -16.73 14.91
CA VAL A 67 -3.56 -15.84 15.09
C VAL A 67 -3.58 -15.20 16.47
N LEU A 68 -4.71 -14.65 16.90
CA LEU A 68 -4.86 -14.06 18.23
C LEU A 68 -4.54 -15.07 19.33
N LYS A 69 -5.09 -16.28 19.26
CA LYS A 69 -4.78 -17.35 20.22
C LYS A 69 -3.28 -17.67 20.30
N LEU A 70 -2.59 -17.68 19.16
CA LEU A 70 -1.15 -17.94 19.08
C LEU A 70 -0.31 -16.77 19.62
N LEU A 71 -0.79 -15.53 19.48
CA LEU A 71 -0.12 -14.34 20.05
C LEU A 71 -0.29 -14.29 21.58
N GLU A 72 -1.48 -14.62 22.09
CA GLU A 72 -1.75 -14.67 23.53
C GLU A 72 -1.05 -15.85 24.21
N ASN A 73 -0.96 -16.99 23.52
CA ASN A 73 -0.38 -18.22 24.05
C ASN A 73 0.69 -18.76 23.09
N PRO A 74 1.86 -18.11 23.00
CA PRO A 74 2.89 -18.49 22.05
C PRO A 74 3.44 -19.89 22.39
N PRO A 75 3.43 -20.85 21.45
CA PRO A 75 3.95 -22.19 21.70
C PRO A 75 5.48 -22.18 21.76
N LYS A 76 6.06 -23.19 22.42
CA LYS A 76 7.52 -23.38 22.40
C LYS A 76 7.99 -23.71 20.97
N PRO A 77 9.17 -23.24 20.54
CA PRO A 77 9.75 -23.58 19.24
C PRO A 77 9.87 -25.10 19.04
N THR A 78 9.57 -25.57 17.83
CA THR A 78 9.72 -27.00 17.50
C THR A 78 11.20 -27.39 17.38
N PRO A 79 11.55 -28.68 17.58
CA PRO A 79 12.93 -29.15 17.38
C PRO A 79 13.49 -28.82 15.99
N ALA A 80 12.63 -28.90 14.95
CA ALA A 80 12.99 -28.54 13.59
C ALA A 80 13.33 -27.05 13.43
N LEU A 81 12.55 -26.16 14.08
CA LEU A 81 12.80 -24.72 14.07
C LEU A 81 14.12 -24.38 14.80
N LEU A 82 14.38 -25.02 15.94
CA LEU A 82 15.64 -24.87 16.68
C LEU A 82 16.85 -25.32 15.85
N ALA A 83 16.74 -26.47 15.18
CA ALA A 83 17.79 -26.97 14.29
C ALA A 83 18.05 -26.02 13.11
N ALA A 84 17.00 -25.45 12.51
CA ALA A 84 17.13 -24.46 11.44
C ALA A 84 17.82 -23.17 11.91
N ALA A 85 17.45 -22.66 13.09
CA ALA A 85 18.09 -21.47 13.67
C ALA A 85 19.59 -21.69 13.92
N ARG A 86 19.99 -22.85 14.47
CA ARG A 86 21.40 -23.22 14.66
C ARG A 86 22.16 -23.29 13.34
N ARG A 87 21.59 -23.90 12.29
CA ARG A 87 22.20 -23.94 10.95
C ARG A 87 22.37 -22.56 10.33
N ARG A 88 21.50 -21.59 10.64
CA ARG A 88 21.65 -20.20 10.18
C ARG A 88 22.79 -19.49 10.92
N ALA A 89 22.85 -19.63 12.25
CA ALA A 89 23.89 -19.01 13.06
C ALA A 89 25.30 -19.53 12.75
N ALA A 90 25.43 -20.80 12.35
CA ALA A 90 26.73 -21.36 11.93
C ALA A 90 27.18 -20.93 10.52
N ARG A 91 26.34 -20.21 9.76
CA ARG A 91 26.62 -19.73 8.40
C ARG A 91 26.87 -18.21 8.33
N SER A 92 26.64 -17.50 9.44
CA SER A 92 26.96 -16.08 9.63
C SER A 92 28.27 -15.95 10.36
#